data_AF-A0A1M6XE54-F1
#
_entry.id   AF-A0A1M6XE54-F1
#
_cell.length_a   1.000
_cell.length_b   1.000
_cell.length_c   1.000
_cell.angle_alpha   90.00
_cell.angle_beta   90.00
_cell.angle_gamma   90.00
#
_symmetry.space_group_name_H-M   'P 1'
#
loop_
_entity.id
_entity.type
_entity.pdbx_description
1 polymer ?
#
loop_
_entity_poly.entity_id
_entity_poly.type
_entity_poly.pdbx_seq_one_letter_code
_entity_poly.pdbx_strand_id
1 'polypeptide(L)'
;MASLVVLPDNKQFDSLPGETILAADLRNGIAHVHACGGLARCSTCRVLVLDGLEHLPPRNDLEQTLAARINLPPTMRLACQTALAEGTVRFRRPVIDELDIQLARQGLTHADQRLGEEKKLAVLFSDIEDYTAFAEAIPAYDVIHVLNRYFGLMSEVVRAHHGYISDYIGDGLMVVFGLEDEATAAADAVAAARAMLQALERLNPYLRSMYGCGFRIRIGIHYGEVVVGHIGGAELRKLATIGDTVNVAARIEAANKECGTALLVSQAVVDELGDALAVRRGFLTPLKGKKGLHRLYEVNLEEPAGFGSSSDLSH
;
A
#
# COMPACT_ATOMS: atom_id res chain seq x y z
N MET A 1 25.54 -18.21 27.28
CA MET A 1 24.47 -17.22 27.52
C MET A 1 25.11 -15.86 27.40
N ALA A 2 24.51 -14.95 26.63
CA ALA A 2 25.02 -13.60 26.50
C ALA A 2 24.42 -12.69 27.59
N SER A 3 25.20 -11.76 28.13
CA SER A 3 24.70 -10.73 29.04
C SER A 3 24.36 -9.48 28.24
N LEU A 4 23.12 -9.01 28.30
CA LEU A 4 22.68 -7.82 27.57
C LEU A 4 22.58 -6.61 28.48
N VAL A 5 23.08 -5.46 28.02
CA VAL A 5 22.90 -4.17 28.68
C VAL A 5 22.12 -3.24 27.73
N VAL A 6 20.88 -2.92 28.10
CA VAL A 6 19.92 -2.23 27.22
C VAL A 6 19.74 -0.78 27.63
N LEU A 7 19.99 0.12 26.69
CA LEU A 7 19.75 1.57 26.84
C LEU A 7 18.55 2.00 25.97
N PRO A 8 17.78 3.02 26.38
CA PRO A 8 18.00 3.92 27.52
C PRO A 8 17.51 3.40 28.89
N ASP A 9 16.88 2.23 28.95
CA ASP A 9 16.24 1.67 30.17
C ASP A 9 17.24 1.34 31.29
N ASN A 10 18.52 1.23 30.95
CA ASN A 10 19.62 0.87 31.86
C ASN A 10 19.36 -0.45 32.60
N LYS A 11 18.79 -1.44 31.90
CA LYS A 11 18.56 -2.79 32.42
C LYS A 11 19.61 -3.77 31.91
N GLN A 12 19.92 -4.76 32.74
CA GLN A 12 20.80 -5.86 32.40
C GLN A 12 20.10 -7.19 32.66
N PHE A 13 20.21 -8.13 31.72
CA PHE A 13 19.64 -9.47 31.83
C PHE A 13 20.36 -10.45 30.89
N ASP A 14 20.25 -11.73 31.22
CA ASP A 14 20.88 -12.80 30.44
C ASP A 14 19.97 -13.30 29.32
N SER A 15 20.61 -13.70 28.23
CA SER A 15 19.94 -14.26 27.07
C SER A 15 19.72 -15.77 27.19
N LEU A 16 18.61 -16.27 26.66
CA LEU A 16 18.43 -17.69 26.37
C LEU A 16 19.30 -18.12 25.17
N PRO A 17 19.68 -19.41 25.07
CA PRO A 17 20.45 -19.91 23.93
C PRO A 17 19.70 -19.69 22.60
N GLY A 18 20.36 -19.03 21.64
CA GLY A 18 19.83 -18.85 20.28
C GLY A 18 18.67 -17.85 20.16
N GLU A 19 18.28 -17.17 21.24
CA GLU A 19 17.28 -16.11 21.15
C GLU A 19 17.85 -14.87 20.46
N THR A 20 16.97 -14.07 19.86
CA THR A 20 17.35 -12.80 19.24
C THR A 20 17.33 -11.67 20.26
N ILE A 21 18.02 -10.56 19.97
CA ILE A 21 17.95 -9.35 20.82
C ILE A 21 16.49 -8.93 21.06
N LEU A 22 15.64 -8.98 20.02
CA LEU A 22 14.23 -8.63 20.16
C LEU A 22 13.49 -9.58 21.12
N ALA A 23 13.70 -10.90 20.98
CA ALA A 23 13.07 -11.88 21.86
C ALA A 23 13.51 -11.71 23.32
N ALA A 24 14.81 -11.43 23.54
CA ALA A 24 15.37 -11.15 24.86
C ALA A 24 14.75 -9.90 25.48
N ASP A 25 14.64 -8.80 24.71
CA ASP A 25 14.03 -7.55 25.15
C ASP A 25 12.57 -7.76 25.59
N LEU A 26 11.74 -8.35 24.72
CA LEU A 26 10.32 -8.54 24.99
C LEU A 26 10.09 -9.45 26.20
N ARG A 27 10.85 -10.54 26.33
CA ARG A 27 10.79 -11.47 27.46
C ARG A 27 11.09 -10.79 28.80
N ASN A 28 11.96 -9.79 28.81
CA ASN A 28 12.36 -9.05 30.01
C ASN A 28 11.56 -7.74 30.20
N GLY A 29 10.43 -7.60 29.49
CA GLY A 29 9.54 -6.44 29.61
C GLY A 29 10.14 -5.13 29.08
N ILE A 30 11.10 -5.22 28.15
CA ILE A 30 11.62 -4.08 27.41
C ILE A 30 10.73 -3.86 26.18
N ALA A 31 10.03 -2.73 26.14
CA ALA A 31 9.11 -2.41 25.05
C ALA A 31 9.87 -2.06 23.78
N HIS A 32 9.97 -2.94 22.78
CA HIS A 32 10.78 -2.73 21.58
C HIS A 32 9.90 -2.64 20.32
N VAL A 33 10.00 -1.56 19.54
CA VAL A 33 9.21 -1.39 18.31
C VAL A 33 9.59 -2.39 17.24
N HIS A 34 8.64 -3.16 16.70
CA HIS A 34 8.89 -4.14 15.65
C HIS A 34 7.70 -4.23 14.67
N ALA A 35 7.54 -3.20 13.83
CA ALA A 35 6.36 -2.98 13.00
C ALA A 35 5.90 -4.19 12.16
N CYS A 36 6.84 -5.00 11.67
CA CYS A 36 6.53 -6.18 10.85
C CYS A 36 6.36 -7.48 11.63
N GLY A 37 6.39 -7.46 12.97
CA GLY A 37 6.35 -8.68 13.79
C GLY A 37 7.71 -9.39 13.91
N GLY A 38 8.82 -8.72 13.55
CA GLY A 38 10.16 -9.32 13.62
C GLY A 38 10.59 -10.10 12.37
N LEU A 39 9.87 -9.95 11.25
CA LEU A 39 10.12 -10.66 9.99
C LEU A 39 11.16 -9.98 9.07
N ALA A 40 11.96 -9.05 9.61
CA ALA A 40 12.94 -8.25 8.84
C ALA A 40 12.35 -7.48 7.63
N ARG A 41 11.04 -7.20 7.64
CA ARG A 41 10.37 -6.37 6.62
C ARG A 41 10.40 -4.88 6.95
N CYS A 42 10.76 -4.53 8.18
CA CYS A 42 10.96 -3.15 8.64
C CYS A 42 12.28 -3.00 9.39
N SER A 43 12.75 -1.76 9.55
CA SER A 43 13.95 -1.42 10.33
C SER A 43 13.60 -0.75 11.66
N THR A 44 12.39 -0.95 12.19
CA THR A 44 11.96 -0.26 13.43
C THR A 44 12.59 -0.88 14.67
N CYS A 45 12.96 -2.16 14.64
CA CYS A 45 13.62 -2.86 15.75
C CYS A 45 15.15 -2.68 15.73
N ARG A 46 15.64 -1.58 15.15
CA ARG A 46 17.08 -1.33 15.07
C ARG A 46 17.65 -1.15 16.47
N VAL A 47 18.89 -1.56 16.66
CA VAL A 47 19.69 -1.25 17.85
C VAL A 47 21.06 -0.78 17.43
N LEU A 48 21.55 0.26 18.11
CA LEU A 48 22.94 0.69 18.01
C LEU A 48 23.74 -0.11 19.02
N VAL A 49 24.56 -1.05 18.55
CA VAL A 49 25.52 -1.78 19.38
C VAL A 49 26.65 -0.82 19.75
N LEU A 50 26.82 -0.60 21.04
CA LEU A 50 27.82 0.29 21.61
C LEU A 50 29.10 -0.48 21.97
N ASP A 51 28.96 -1.67 22.55
CA ASP A 51 30.08 -2.59 22.84
C ASP A 51 29.64 -4.06 22.60
N GLY A 52 30.62 -4.93 22.32
CA GLY A 52 30.39 -6.36 22.14
C GLY A 52 29.86 -6.74 20.76
N LEU A 53 30.20 -5.96 19.71
CA LEU A 53 29.81 -6.28 18.34
C LEU A 53 30.48 -7.59 17.86
N GLU A 54 31.71 -7.84 18.33
CA GLU A 54 32.51 -9.04 18.11
C GLU A 54 31.87 -10.31 18.69
N HIS A 55 30.97 -10.16 19.67
CA HIS A 55 30.20 -11.26 20.26
C HIS A 55 28.95 -11.62 19.45
N LEU A 56 28.59 -10.79 18.47
CA LEU A 56 27.42 -11.01 17.64
C LEU A 56 27.80 -11.75 16.35
N PRO A 57 26.95 -12.67 15.89
CA PRO A 57 27.16 -13.30 14.59
C PRO A 57 27.11 -12.26 13.47
N PRO A 58 27.70 -12.57 12.30
CA PRO A 58 27.49 -11.76 11.11
C PRO A 58 25.99 -11.63 10.81
N ARG A 59 25.63 -10.60 10.05
CA ARG A 59 24.24 -10.40 9.61
C ARG A 59 23.79 -11.63 8.82
N ASN A 60 22.58 -12.12 9.12
CA ASN A 60 21.94 -13.10 8.27
C ASN A 60 21.46 -12.44 6.96
N ASP A 61 21.00 -13.24 5.99
CA ASP A 61 20.63 -12.73 4.66
C ASP A 61 19.51 -11.67 4.71
N LEU A 62 18.53 -11.86 5.60
CA LEU A 62 17.41 -10.94 5.78
C LEU A 62 17.89 -9.58 6.32
N GLU A 63 18.71 -9.60 7.39
CA GLU A 63 19.30 -8.42 7.98
C GLU A 63 20.24 -7.71 7.00
N GLN A 64 21.09 -8.47 6.30
CA GLN A 64 22.05 -7.92 5.35
C GLN A 64 21.34 -7.23 4.17
N THR A 65 20.27 -7.84 3.66
CA THR A 65 19.45 -7.26 2.58
C THR A 65 18.85 -5.93 3.00
N LEU A 66 18.21 -5.86 4.17
CA LEU A 66 17.60 -4.63 4.65
C LEU A 66 18.67 -3.57 4.99
N ALA A 67 19.77 -4.00 5.62
CA ALA A 67 20.86 -3.11 5.97
C ALA A 67 21.51 -2.45 4.74
N ALA A 68 21.72 -3.21 3.66
CA ALA A 68 22.22 -2.66 2.40
C ALA A 68 21.22 -1.66 1.78
N ARG A 69 19.91 -1.96 1.85
CA ARG A 69 18.86 -1.10 1.29
C ARG A 69 18.82 0.29 1.92
N ILE A 70 19.04 0.40 3.22
CA ILE A 70 18.95 1.67 3.97
C ILE A 70 20.31 2.14 4.51
N ASN A 71 21.41 1.56 4.02
CA ASN A 71 22.79 1.90 4.37
C ASN A 71 23.10 1.86 5.88
N LEU A 72 22.74 0.77 6.56
CA LEU A 72 23.04 0.61 7.99
C LEU A 72 24.53 0.29 8.22
N PRO A 73 25.23 1.05 9.09
CA PRO A 73 26.59 0.71 9.49
C PRO A 73 26.61 -0.62 10.27
N PRO A 74 27.75 -1.34 10.35
CA PRO A 74 27.84 -2.62 11.04
C PRO A 74 27.38 -2.59 12.51
N THR A 75 27.56 -1.46 13.19
CA THR A 75 27.13 -1.22 14.57
C THR A 75 25.62 -1.10 14.72
N MET A 76 24.87 -0.86 13.64
CA MET A 76 23.42 -0.82 13.66
C MET A 76 22.87 -2.17 13.22
N ARG A 77 22.25 -2.90 14.15
CA ARG A 77 21.74 -4.25 13.93
C ARG A 77 20.21 -4.27 13.96
N LEU A 78 19.60 -5.27 13.34
CA LEU A 78 18.17 -5.55 13.51
C LEU A 78 18.00 -6.49 14.70
N ALA A 79 17.38 -6.01 15.78
CA ALA A 79 17.20 -6.82 16.98
C ALA A 79 16.45 -8.14 16.71
N CYS A 80 15.49 -8.14 15.78
CA CYS A 80 14.74 -9.35 15.41
C CYS A 80 15.56 -10.41 14.68
N GLN A 81 16.70 -10.06 14.09
CA GLN A 81 17.53 -10.97 13.30
C GLN A 81 18.88 -11.28 13.95
N THR A 82 19.25 -10.52 14.98
CA THR A 82 20.54 -10.67 15.65
C THR A 82 20.42 -11.71 16.75
N ALA A 83 20.89 -12.92 16.47
CA ALA A 83 20.97 -14.00 17.46
C ALA A 83 22.06 -13.75 18.50
N LEU A 84 21.83 -14.24 19.71
CA LEU A 84 22.73 -14.11 20.84
C LEU A 84 23.41 -15.44 21.15
N ALA A 85 24.73 -15.41 21.34
CA ALA A 85 25.55 -16.58 21.65
C ALA A 85 26.17 -16.47 23.05
N GLU A 86 27.29 -15.75 23.16
CA GLU A 86 28.08 -15.61 24.39
C GLU A 86 28.70 -14.22 24.48
N GLY A 87 29.13 -13.82 25.68
CA GLY A 87 29.74 -12.51 25.93
C GLY A 87 28.74 -11.43 26.31
N THR A 88 29.26 -10.24 26.62
CA THR A 88 28.44 -9.08 27.00
C THR A 88 28.22 -8.19 25.79
N VAL A 89 26.96 -7.80 25.55
CA VAL A 89 26.58 -6.89 24.47
C VAL A 89 25.84 -5.71 25.06
N ARG A 90 26.37 -4.51 24.83
CA ARG A 90 25.72 -3.25 25.24
C ARG A 90 25.15 -2.57 24.02
N PHE A 91 23.87 -2.28 24.01
CA PHE A 91 23.22 -1.62 22.88
C PHE A 91 22.22 -0.56 23.32
N ARG A 92 21.92 0.35 22.40
CA ARG A 92 20.93 1.41 22.56
C ARG A 92 19.82 1.24 21.55
N ARG A 93 18.59 1.19 22.04
CA ARG A 93 17.38 1.27 21.24
C ARG A 93 17.19 2.71 20.77
N PRO A 94 16.73 2.96 19.53
CA PRO A 94 16.49 4.30 18.99
C PRO A 94 15.20 4.89 19.57
N VAL A 95 15.11 4.94 20.89
CA VAL A 95 14.06 5.60 21.65
C VAL A 95 14.62 6.98 22.03
N ILE A 96 14.03 8.02 21.45
CA ILE A 96 14.47 9.41 21.56
C ILE A 96 13.56 10.17 22.53
N ASP A 97 12.25 9.92 22.50
CA ASP A 97 11.26 10.67 23.27
C ASP A 97 10.07 9.83 23.80
N GLU A 98 9.11 10.50 24.42
CA GLU A 98 7.89 9.86 24.95
C GLU A 98 7.01 9.28 23.85
N LEU A 99 7.03 9.83 22.63
CA LEU A 99 6.28 9.30 21.50
C LEU A 99 6.86 7.94 21.07
N ASP A 100 8.19 7.79 21.03
CA ASP A 100 8.83 6.50 20.75
C ASP A 100 8.46 5.45 21.80
N ILE A 101 8.36 5.84 23.07
CA ILE A 101 7.92 4.97 24.17
C ILE A 101 6.46 4.55 23.96
N GLN A 102 5.58 5.49 23.61
CA GLN A 102 4.17 5.21 23.34
C GLN A 102 4.01 4.26 22.15
N LEU A 103 4.69 4.51 21.03
CA LEU A 103 4.66 3.65 19.85
C LEU A 103 5.18 2.24 20.16
N ALA A 104 6.25 2.12 20.96
CA ALA A 104 6.76 0.82 21.40
C ALA A 104 5.78 0.05 22.28
N ARG A 105 4.98 0.76 23.09
CA ARG A 105 3.97 0.18 23.98
C ARG A 105 2.66 -0.15 23.28
N GLN A 106 2.27 0.62 22.26
CA GLN A 106 1.09 0.32 21.44
C GLN A 106 1.18 -1.05 20.76
N GLY A 107 2.40 -1.49 20.41
CA GLY A 107 2.65 -2.85 19.93
C GLY A 107 2.58 -3.95 21.00
N LEU A 108 2.54 -3.60 22.30
CA LEU A 108 2.46 -4.55 23.42
C LEU A 108 1.04 -4.74 23.96
N THR A 109 0.14 -3.77 23.78
CA THR A 109 -1.24 -3.83 24.29
C THR A 109 -2.16 -4.73 23.48
N HIS A 110 -1.73 -5.11 22.28
CA HIS A 110 -2.45 -6.04 21.44
C HIS A 110 -1.56 -7.24 21.12
N ALA A 111 -1.90 -8.39 21.71
CA ALA A 111 -1.05 -9.58 21.79
C ALA A 111 -0.69 -10.26 20.45
N ASP A 112 -1.05 -9.68 19.30
CA ASP A 112 -0.85 -10.29 17.96
C ASP A 112 -0.25 -9.33 16.89
N GLN A 113 0.09 -8.07 17.20
CA GLN A 113 -0.05 -6.99 16.19
C GLN A 113 1.23 -6.49 15.49
N ARG A 114 1.39 -6.89 14.21
CA ARG A 114 2.08 -6.09 13.18
C ARG A 114 1.37 -4.70 13.08
N LEU A 115 2.12 -3.61 12.87
CA LEU A 115 1.54 -2.26 12.66
C LEU A 115 0.83 -2.13 11.30
N GLY A 116 1.00 -3.12 10.43
CA GLY A 116 0.29 -3.30 9.18
C GLY A 116 0.48 -4.73 8.68
N GLU A 117 -0.36 -5.11 7.74
CA GLU A 117 -0.38 -6.43 7.11
C GLU A 117 0.14 -6.33 5.68
N GLU A 118 1.05 -7.22 5.30
CA GLU A 118 1.49 -7.37 3.91
C GLU A 118 0.40 -8.15 3.16
N LYS A 119 -0.18 -7.53 2.13
CA LYS A 119 -1.20 -8.12 1.25
C LYS A 119 -0.84 -7.90 -0.22
N LYS A 120 -1.31 -8.76 -1.11
CA LYS A 120 -1.19 -8.58 -2.55
C LYS A 120 -2.51 -8.04 -3.11
N LEU A 121 -2.58 -6.74 -3.32
CA LEU A 121 -3.83 -6.02 -3.64
C LEU A 121 -3.77 -5.36 -5.01
N ALA A 122 -4.95 -5.05 -5.57
CA ALA A 122 -5.06 -4.18 -6.74
C ALA A 122 -5.35 -2.75 -6.29
N VAL A 123 -4.59 -1.81 -6.84
CA VAL A 123 -4.74 -0.38 -6.58
C VAL A 123 -5.17 0.29 -7.88
N LEU A 124 -6.27 1.03 -7.81
CA LEU A 124 -6.84 1.81 -8.90
C LEU A 124 -6.71 3.30 -8.56
N PHE A 125 -6.17 4.06 -9.49
CA PHE A 125 -6.26 5.52 -9.49
C PHE A 125 -7.18 5.97 -10.62
N SER A 126 -8.03 6.95 -10.35
CA SER A 126 -8.85 7.63 -11.34
C SER A 126 -8.68 9.13 -11.21
N ASP A 127 -8.72 9.85 -12.33
CA ASP A 127 -8.60 11.32 -12.40
C ASP A 127 -9.51 11.85 -13.51
N ILE A 128 -10.09 13.05 -13.35
CA ILE A 128 -10.94 13.66 -14.39
C ILE A 128 -10.06 14.44 -15.37
N GLU A 129 -10.20 14.12 -16.66
CA GLU A 129 -9.48 14.80 -17.72
C GLU A 129 -9.87 16.28 -17.78
N ASP A 130 -8.84 17.15 -17.80
CA ASP A 130 -8.96 18.61 -17.88
C ASP A 130 -9.86 19.24 -16.81
N TYR A 131 -9.95 18.61 -15.62
CA TYR A 131 -10.76 19.12 -14.51
C TYR A 131 -10.43 20.56 -14.10
N THR A 132 -9.15 20.94 -14.11
CA THR A 132 -8.74 22.31 -13.75
C THR A 132 -9.44 23.35 -14.62
N ALA A 133 -9.54 23.13 -15.93
CA ALA A 133 -10.22 24.05 -16.84
C ALA A 133 -11.72 24.14 -16.55
N PHE A 134 -12.36 23.02 -16.16
CA PHE A 134 -13.75 23.01 -15.71
C PHE A 134 -13.92 23.81 -14.41
N ALA A 135 -13.06 23.59 -13.42
CA ALA A 135 -13.15 24.26 -12.12
C ALA A 135 -12.90 25.77 -12.20
N GLU A 136 -12.08 26.24 -13.15
CA GLU A 136 -11.84 27.66 -13.41
C GLU A 136 -13.02 28.35 -14.11
N ALA A 137 -13.79 27.61 -14.91
CA ALA A 137 -14.88 28.15 -15.72
C ALA A 137 -16.23 28.21 -14.97
N ILE A 138 -16.37 27.51 -13.85
CA ILE A 138 -17.65 27.26 -13.16
C ILE A 138 -17.59 27.81 -11.72
N PRO A 139 -18.69 28.39 -11.17
CA PRO A 139 -18.72 28.83 -9.79
C PRO A 139 -18.37 27.71 -8.79
N ALA A 140 -17.59 28.02 -7.76
CA ALA A 140 -17.06 27.01 -6.84
C ALA A 140 -18.14 26.13 -6.17
N TYR A 141 -19.32 26.68 -5.84
CA TYR A 141 -20.42 25.89 -5.29
C TYR A 141 -21.01 24.90 -6.30
N ASP A 142 -21.06 25.27 -7.58
CA ASP A 142 -21.49 24.37 -8.65
C ASP A 142 -20.45 23.28 -8.90
N VAL A 143 -19.16 23.61 -8.81
CA VAL A 143 -18.06 22.63 -8.87
C VAL A 143 -18.20 21.59 -7.76
N ILE A 144 -18.46 22.03 -6.51
CA ILE A 144 -18.71 21.13 -5.38
C ILE A 144 -19.93 20.24 -5.63
N HIS A 145 -21.03 20.80 -6.13
CA HIS A 145 -22.24 20.04 -6.44
C HIS A 145 -21.98 18.96 -7.51
N VAL A 146 -21.26 19.31 -8.57
CA VAL A 146 -20.88 18.37 -9.64
C VAL A 146 -19.96 17.29 -9.12
N LEU A 147 -18.94 17.64 -8.33
CA LEU A 147 -18.03 16.67 -7.71
C LEU A 147 -18.76 15.71 -6.78
N ASN A 148 -19.66 16.19 -5.93
CA ASN A 148 -20.45 15.33 -5.04
C ASN A 148 -21.30 14.33 -5.83
N ARG A 149 -21.89 14.77 -6.95
CA ARG A 149 -22.67 13.88 -7.82
C ARG A 149 -21.78 12.84 -8.51
N TYR A 150 -20.61 13.25 -9.00
CA TYR A 150 -19.63 12.36 -9.60
C TYR A 150 -19.11 11.34 -8.59
N PHE A 151 -18.63 11.79 -7.43
CA PHE A 151 -18.11 10.93 -6.38
C PHE A 151 -19.18 10.00 -5.78
N GLY A 152 -20.42 10.46 -5.63
CA GLY A 152 -21.53 9.59 -5.22
C GLY A 152 -21.71 8.40 -6.16
N LEU A 153 -21.75 8.67 -7.47
CA LEU A 153 -21.88 7.64 -8.50
C LEU A 153 -20.68 6.69 -8.53
N MET A 154 -19.45 7.22 -8.48
CA MET A 154 -18.24 6.38 -8.48
C MET A 154 -18.14 5.52 -7.22
N SER A 155 -18.55 6.06 -6.06
CA SER A 155 -18.55 5.33 -4.79
C SER A 155 -19.52 4.15 -4.78
N GLU A 156 -20.69 4.30 -5.39
CA GLU A 156 -21.65 3.20 -5.57
C GLU A 156 -21.07 2.08 -6.43
N VAL A 157 -20.44 2.42 -7.55
CA VAL A 157 -19.79 1.45 -8.45
C VAL A 157 -18.65 0.73 -7.73
N VAL A 158 -17.75 1.47 -7.10
CA VAL A 158 -16.61 0.91 -6.38
C VAL A 158 -17.07 -0.08 -5.31
N ARG A 159 -18.08 0.28 -4.51
CA ARG A 159 -18.64 -0.59 -3.49
C ARG A 159 -19.31 -1.85 -4.07
N ALA A 160 -19.98 -1.73 -5.22
CA ALA A 160 -20.63 -2.86 -5.89
C ALA A 160 -19.62 -3.92 -6.39
N HIS A 161 -18.35 -3.53 -6.56
CA HIS A 161 -17.24 -4.39 -6.95
C HIS A 161 -16.23 -4.57 -5.81
N HIS A 162 -16.68 -4.55 -4.55
CA HIS A 162 -15.86 -4.85 -3.36
C HIS A 162 -14.63 -3.94 -3.17
N GLY A 163 -14.61 -2.77 -3.83
CA GLY A 163 -13.54 -1.80 -3.67
C GLY A 163 -13.73 -0.91 -2.45
N TYR A 164 -12.61 -0.52 -1.85
CA TYR A 164 -12.57 0.46 -0.77
C TYR A 164 -11.94 1.75 -1.27
N ILE A 165 -12.68 2.86 -1.23
CA ILE A 165 -12.13 4.18 -1.53
C ILE A 165 -11.22 4.57 -0.38
N SER A 166 -9.91 4.44 -0.64
CA SER A 166 -8.90 4.80 0.35
C SER A 166 -8.70 6.30 0.39
N ASP A 167 -8.83 7.04 -0.71
CA ASP A 167 -8.74 8.49 -0.68
C ASP A 167 -9.47 9.20 -1.82
N TYR A 168 -9.88 10.44 -1.56
CA TYR A 168 -10.29 11.41 -2.58
C TYR A 168 -9.13 12.38 -2.77
N ILE A 169 -8.55 12.42 -3.96
CA ILE A 169 -7.32 13.18 -4.23
C ILE A 169 -7.64 14.24 -5.28
N GLY A 170 -8.02 15.44 -4.83
CA GLY A 170 -8.52 16.48 -5.74
C GLY A 170 -9.85 16.05 -6.36
N ASP A 171 -9.87 15.93 -7.68
CA ASP A 171 -10.98 15.39 -8.49
C ASP A 171 -10.88 13.88 -8.76
N GLY A 172 -9.79 13.26 -8.30
CA GLY A 172 -9.51 11.85 -8.45
C GLY A 172 -9.85 10.97 -7.25
N LEU A 173 -9.69 9.66 -7.46
CA LEU A 173 -9.98 8.60 -6.49
C LEU A 173 -8.79 7.65 -6.40
N MET A 174 -8.44 7.26 -5.17
CA MET A 174 -7.60 6.09 -4.90
C MET A 174 -8.46 4.98 -4.30
N VAL A 175 -8.51 3.85 -4.99
CA VAL A 175 -9.32 2.69 -4.59
C VAL A 175 -8.42 1.47 -4.45
N VAL A 176 -8.69 0.67 -3.42
CA VAL A 176 -8.01 -0.60 -3.18
C VAL A 176 -9.01 -1.75 -3.22
N PHE A 177 -8.60 -2.85 -3.84
CA PHE A 177 -9.40 -4.05 -4.00
C PHE A 177 -8.67 -5.25 -3.41
N GLY A 178 -9.44 -6.18 -2.85
CA GLY A 178 -8.94 -7.41 -2.22
C GLY A 178 -8.60 -7.29 -0.73
N LEU A 179 -9.10 -6.26 -0.03
CA LEU A 179 -8.92 -6.15 1.42
C LEU A 179 -9.49 -7.36 2.18
N GLU A 180 -10.62 -7.89 1.71
CA GLU A 180 -11.28 -9.08 2.26
C GLU A 180 -10.85 -10.37 1.56
N ASP A 181 -10.71 -10.35 0.24
CA ASP A 181 -10.25 -11.50 -0.57
C ASP A 181 -9.22 -11.07 -1.64
N GLU A 182 -7.95 -11.45 -1.43
CA GLU A 182 -6.86 -11.11 -2.35
C GLU A 182 -6.99 -11.76 -3.73
N ALA A 183 -7.75 -12.87 -3.84
CA ALA A 183 -7.90 -13.62 -5.08
C ALA A 183 -8.77 -12.89 -6.12
N THR A 184 -9.74 -12.08 -5.67
CA THR A 184 -10.61 -11.33 -6.59
C THR A 184 -10.06 -9.94 -6.93
N ALA A 185 -9.02 -9.49 -6.22
CA ALA A 185 -8.52 -8.11 -6.24
C ALA A 185 -8.36 -7.52 -7.66
N ALA A 186 -7.65 -8.23 -8.54
CA ALA A 186 -7.39 -7.76 -9.91
C ALA A 186 -8.66 -7.77 -10.78
N ALA A 187 -9.52 -8.78 -10.62
CA ALA A 187 -10.75 -8.94 -11.41
C ALA A 187 -11.76 -7.86 -11.03
N ASP A 188 -11.98 -7.66 -9.72
CA ASP A 188 -12.86 -6.65 -9.17
C ASP A 188 -12.41 -5.23 -9.58
N ALA A 189 -11.11 -4.94 -9.54
CA ALA A 189 -10.58 -3.64 -9.95
C ALA A 189 -10.85 -3.33 -11.43
N VAL A 190 -10.67 -4.31 -12.32
CA VAL A 190 -10.93 -4.15 -13.76
C VAL A 190 -12.43 -4.02 -14.04
N ALA A 191 -13.27 -4.84 -13.39
CA ALA A 191 -14.72 -4.76 -13.53
C ALA A 191 -15.25 -3.40 -13.04
N ALA A 192 -14.79 -2.94 -11.88
CA ALA A 192 -15.10 -1.63 -11.34
C ALA A 192 -14.71 -0.50 -12.31
N ALA A 193 -13.50 -0.54 -12.87
CA ALA A 193 -13.04 0.48 -13.80
C ALA A 193 -13.92 0.59 -15.06
N ARG A 194 -14.35 -0.56 -15.62
CA ARG A 194 -15.28 -0.58 -16.76
C ARG A 194 -16.64 0.00 -16.37
N ALA A 195 -17.17 -0.41 -15.22
CA ALA A 195 -18.44 0.10 -14.71
C ALA A 195 -18.39 1.60 -14.38
N MET A 196 -17.24 2.12 -13.91
CA MET A 196 -17.02 3.55 -13.67
C MET A 196 -17.11 4.34 -14.98
N LEU A 197 -16.49 3.85 -16.05
CA LEU A 197 -16.57 4.48 -17.38
C LEU A 197 -18.02 4.49 -17.91
N GLN A 198 -18.75 3.39 -17.80
CA GLN A 198 -20.17 3.31 -18.19
C GLN A 198 -21.06 4.23 -17.31
N ALA A 199 -20.77 4.33 -16.02
CA ALA A 199 -21.48 5.24 -15.13
C ALA A 199 -21.25 6.71 -15.54
N LEU A 200 -20.02 7.06 -15.91
CA LEU A 200 -19.70 8.40 -16.40
C LEU A 200 -20.45 8.74 -17.70
N GLU A 201 -20.60 7.77 -18.61
CA GLU A 201 -21.40 7.95 -19.83
C GLU A 201 -22.87 8.30 -19.50
N ARG A 202 -23.42 7.74 -18.42
CA ARG A 202 -24.77 8.07 -17.92
C ARG A 202 -24.84 9.42 -17.21
N LEU A 203 -23.75 9.89 -16.60
CA LEU A 203 -23.66 11.21 -15.96
C LEU A 203 -23.51 12.35 -16.98
N ASN A 204 -22.79 12.10 -18.07
CA ASN A 204 -22.45 13.11 -19.06
C ASN A 204 -23.64 13.83 -19.72
N PRO A 205 -24.80 13.22 -20.00
CA PRO A 205 -26.00 13.93 -20.47
C PRO A 205 -26.43 15.05 -19.52
N TYR A 206 -26.38 14.80 -18.20
CA TYR A 206 -26.69 15.81 -17.18
C TYR A 206 -25.67 16.95 -17.19
N LEU A 207 -24.37 16.62 -17.28
CA LEU A 207 -23.32 17.64 -17.35
C LEU A 207 -23.45 18.53 -18.60
N ARG A 208 -23.79 17.93 -19.74
CA ARG A 208 -24.01 18.67 -20.98
C ARG A 208 -25.22 19.59 -20.90
N SER A 209 -26.32 19.12 -20.30
CA SER A 209 -27.54 19.94 -20.20
C SER A 209 -27.41 21.09 -19.22
N MET A 210 -26.70 20.88 -18.09
CA MET A 210 -26.61 21.86 -17.01
C MET A 210 -25.41 22.80 -17.13
N TYR A 211 -24.29 22.31 -17.67
CA TYR A 211 -23.00 23.00 -17.66
C TYR A 211 -22.33 23.09 -19.04
N GLY A 212 -22.95 22.52 -20.10
CA GLY A 212 -22.40 22.58 -21.46
C GLY A 212 -21.11 21.78 -21.66
N CYS A 213 -20.74 20.92 -20.71
CA CYS A 213 -19.50 20.14 -20.74
C CYS A 213 -19.77 18.64 -20.57
N GLY A 214 -18.74 17.83 -20.77
CA GLY A 214 -18.74 16.41 -20.41
C GLY A 214 -17.41 16.04 -19.81
N PHE A 215 -17.43 15.07 -18.91
CA PHE A 215 -16.22 14.53 -18.31
C PHE A 215 -15.73 13.30 -19.06
N ARG A 216 -14.41 13.16 -19.05
CA ARG A 216 -13.68 11.94 -19.35
C ARG A 216 -12.82 11.64 -18.13
N ILE A 217 -12.57 10.37 -17.87
CA ILE A 217 -11.69 9.96 -16.78
C ILE A 217 -10.57 9.08 -17.31
N ARG A 218 -9.42 9.17 -16.67
CA ARG A 218 -8.30 8.25 -16.86
C ARG A 218 -8.22 7.35 -15.66
N ILE A 219 -8.04 6.06 -15.90
CA ILE A 219 -7.94 5.03 -14.87
C ILE A 219 -6.65 4.25 -15.07
N GLY A 220 -5.89 4.09 -13.99
CA GLY A 220 -4.69 3.25 -13.94
C GLY A 220 -4.81 2.19 -12.85
N ILE A 221 -4.55 0.93 -13.21
CA ILE A 221 -4.60 -0.20 -12.27
C ILE A 221 -3.25 -0.90 -12.22
N HIS A 222 -2.79 -1.17 -11.00
CA HIS A 222 -1.66 -2.04 -10.75
C HIS A 222 -1.98 -3.05 -9.66
N TYR A 223 -1.40 -4.24 -9.76
CA TYR A 223 -1.56 -5.33 -8.82
C TYR A 223 -0.20 -5.73 -8.27
N GLY A 224 -0.07 -5.82 -6.94
CA GLY A 224 1.21 -6.08 -6.29
C GLY A 224 1.17 -6.02 -4.77
N GLU A 225 2.33 -6.26 -4.15
CA GLU A 225 2.47 -6.24 -2.70
C GLU A 225 2.30 -4.82 -2.13
N VAL A 226 1.55 -4.71 -1.05
CA VAL A 226 1.34 -3.51 -0.26
C VAL A 226 1.33 -3.84 1.23
N VAL A 227 1.61 -2.85 2.06
CA VAL A 227 1.36 -2.90 3.49
C VAL A 227 0.11 -2.10 3.79
N VAL A 228 -0.90 -2.75 4.33
CA VAL A 228 -2.14 -2.12 4.79
C VAL A 228 -2.07 -1.93 6.30
N GLY A 229 -2.31 -0.72 6.78
CA GLY A 229 -2.31 -0.44 8.21
C GLY A 229 -3.07 0.83 8.54
N HIS A 230 -3.37 1.05 9.82
CA HIS A 230 -4.02 2.28 10.25
C HIS A 230 -2.97 3.34 10.55
N ILE A 231 -3.07 4.50 9.88
CA ILE A 231 -2.19 5.65 10.11
C ILE A 231 -3.03 6.82 10.60
N GLY A 232 -2.47 7.58 11.54
CA GLY A 232 -3.07 8.78 12.09
C GLY A 232 -3.03 8.83 13.61
N GLY A 233 -3.38 9.99 14.17
CA GLY A 233 -3.44 10.22 15.61
C GLY A 233 -4.57 9.41 16.28
N ALA A 234 -4.64 9.48 17.62
CA ALA A 234 -5.63 8.73 18.40
C ALA A 234 -7.10 9.00 17.98
N GLU A 235 -7.38 10.21 17.48
CA GLU A 235 -8.74 10.65 17.13
C GLU A 235 -9.15 10.35 15.68
N LEU A 236 -8.19 10.24 14.76
CA LEU A 236 -8.43 10.06 13.33
C LEU A 236 -7.45 9.01 12.79
N ARG A 237 -7.88 7.74 12.84
CA ARG A 237 -7.16 6.61 12.22
C ARG A 237 -7.80 6.28 10.89
N LYS A 238 -7.00 6.33 9.82
CA LYS A 238 -7.42 5.99 8.46
C LYS A 238 -6.70 4.73 8.01
N LEU A 239 -7.42 3.83 7.34
CA LEU A 239 -6.80 2.72 6.63
C LEU A 239 -5.91 3.30 5.52
N ALA A 240 -4.62 3.04 5.62
CA ALA A 240 -3.61 3.47 4.67
C ALA A 240 -3.03 2.26 3.98
N THR A 241 -2.83 2.39 2.67
CA THR A 241 -2.12 1.41 1.85
C THR A 241 -0.79 2.04 1.46
N ILE A 242 0.31 1.41 1.86
CA ILE A 242 1.66 1.88 1.58
C ILE A 242 2.35 0.84 0.72
N GLY A 243 3.04 1.30 -0.32
CA GLY A 243 3.90 0.44 -1.10
C GLY A 243 4.29 1.06 -2.42
N ASP A 244 5.22 0.39 -3.09
CA ASP A 244 5.58 0.79 -4.44
C ASP A 244 4.40 0.64 -5.42
N THR A 245 3.54 -0.35 -5.15
CA THR A 245 2.33 -0.65 -5.93
C THR A 245 1.41 0.55 -6.07
N VAL A 246 1.20 1.31 -4.98
CA VAL A 246 0.37 2.53 -4.98
C VAL A 246 0.95 3.59 -5.92
N ASN A 247 2.27 3.80 -5.85
CA ASN A 247 2.96 4.78 -6.70
C ASN A 247 2.97 4.37 -8.18
N VAL A 248 3.07 3.07 -8.47
CA VAL A 248 2.99 2.56 -9.85
C VAL A 248 1.58 2.76 -10.40
N ALA A 249 0.52 2.43 -9.64
CA ALA A 249 -0.86 2.63 -10.09
C ALA A 249 -1.15 4.09 -10.48
N ALA A 250 -0.75 5.05 -9.63
CA ALA A 250 -0.89 6.48 -9.93
C ALA A 250 -0.14 6.91 -11.21
N ARG A 251 1.04 6.33 -11.46
CA ARG A 251 1.82 6.63 -12.68
C ARG A 251 1.20 6.00 -13.93
N ILE A 252 0.55 4.85 -13.79
CA ILE A 252 -0.19 4.21 -14.89
C ILE A 252 -1.43 5.03 -15.25
N GLU A 253 -2.13 5.58 -14.26
CA GLU A 253 -3.24 6.51 -14.50
C GLU A 253 -2.74 7.67 -15.36
N ALA A 254 -1.68 8.36 -14.91
CA ALA A 254 -1.12 9.50 -15.63
C ALA A 254 -0.65 9.15 -17.05
N ALA A 255 -0.14 7.94 -17.26
CA ALA A 255 0.32 7.47 -18.57
C ALA A 255 -0.81 7.36 -19.62
N ASN A 256 -2.08 7.31 -19.20
CA ASN A 256 -3.22 7.32 -20.12
C ASN A 256 -3.22 8.57 -21.02
N LYS A 257 -2.76 9.72 -20.52
CA LYS A 257 -2.69 10.97 -21.28
C LYS A 257 -1.79 10.83 -22.51
N GLU A 258 -0.61 10.25 -22.32
CA GLU A 258 0.37 10.03 -23.40
C GLU A 258 -0.05 8.89 -24.33
N CYS A 259 -0.73 7.87 -23.80
CA CYS A 259 -1.20 6.72 -24.58
C CYS A 259 -2.52 6.98 -25.32
N GLY A 260 -3.23 8.06 -25.00
CA GLY A 260 -4.55 8.38 -25.56
C GLY A 260 -5.62 7.34 -25.17
N THR A 261 -5.58 6.86 -23.94
CA THR A 261 -6.46 5.80 -23.41
C THR A 261 -7.28 6.30 -22.22
N ALA A 262 -8.32 5.55 -21.84
CA ALA A 262 -9.11 5.83 -20.63
C ALA A 262 -8.81 4.84 -19.50
N LEU A 263 -8.39 3.62 -19.82
CA LEU A 263 -8.08 2.57 -18.86
C LEU A 263 -6.80 1.86 -19.26
N LEU A 264 -5.79 1.95 -18.39
CA LEU A 264 -4.54 1.20 -18.51
C LEU A 264 -4.36 0.29 -17.29
N VAL A 265 -3.81 -0.89 -17.54
CA VAL A 265 -3.39 -1.82 -16.50
C VAL A 265 -1.94 -2.22 -16.69
N SER A 266 -1.26 -2.53 -15.59
CA SER A 266 0.10 -3.06 -15.62
C SER A 266 0.16 -4.50 -16.17
N GLN A 267 1.36 -4.93 -16.60
CA GLN A 267 1.64 -6.36 -16.85
C GLN A 267 1.21 -7.27 -15.70
N ALA A 268 1.42 -6.87 -14.44
CA ALA A 268 1.05 -7.71 -13.29
C ALA A 268 -0.45 -8.01 -13.20
N VAL A 269 -1.32 -7.11 -13.70
CA VAL A 269 -2.77 -7.35 -13.78
C VAL A 269 -3.09 -8.35 -14.89
N VAL A 270 -2.38 -8.25 -16.04
CA VAL A 270 -2.52 -9.22 -17.14
C VAL A 270 -2.03 -10.60 -16.71
N ASP A 271 -0.91 -10.68 -15.99
CA ASP A 271 -0.36 -11.94 -15.49
C ASP A 271 -1.33 -12.61 -14.50
N GLU A 272 -1.95 -11.83 -13.62
CA GLU A 272 -2.90 -12.33 -12.63
C GLU A 272 -4.21 -12.83 -13.26
N LEU A 273 -4.74 -12.13 -14.26
CA LEU A 273 -6.03 -12.46 -14.87
C LEU A 273 -5.92 -13.42 -16.07
N GLY A 274 -4.75 -13.50 -16.70
CA GLY A 274 -4.52 -14.32 -17.89
C GLY A 274 -5.56 -14.08 -18.98
N ASP A 275 -6.12 -15.16 -19.52
CA ASP A 275 -7.10 -15.14 -20.61
C ASP A 275 -8.46 -14.53 -20.22
N ALA A 276 -8.73 -14.35 -18.92
CA ALA A 276 -9.95 -13.67 -18.47
C ALA A 276 -9.94 -12.17 -18.81
N LEU A 277 -8.77 -11.59 -19.08
CA LEU A 277 -8.63 -10.18 -19.42
C LEU A 277 -8.46 -9.96 -20.93
N ALA A 278 -9.50 -9.43 -21.57
CA ALA A 278 -9.42 -8.99 -22.96
C ALA A 278 -8.64 -7.66 -23.08
N VAL A 279 -7.42 -7.73 -23.61
CA VAL A 279 -6.56 -6.58 -23.89
C VAL A 279 -6.78 -6.08 -25.33
N ARG A 280 -6.84 -4.75 -25.49
CA ARG A 280 -6.99 -4.08 -26.79
C ARG A 280 -5.65 -3.76 -27.44
N ARG A 281 -4.75 -3.11 -26.69
CA ARG A 281 -3.44 -2.62 -27.15
C ARG A 281 -2.42 -2.70 -26.02
N GLY A 282 -1.16 -2.98 -26.38
CA GLY A 282 -0.03 -2.93 -25.45
C GLY A 282 0.87 -1.73 -25.74
N PHE A 283 1.41 -1.14 -24.68
CA PHE A 283 2.34 -0.01 -24.70
C PHE A 283 3.61 -0.36 -23.95
N LEU A 284 4.73 0.22 -24.38
CA LEU A 284 5.99 0.15 -23.67
C LEU A 284 6.43 1.59 -23.38
N THR A 285 6.25 2.04 -22.14
CA THR A 285 6.41 3.45 -21.76
C THR A 285 7.25 3.60 -20.49
N PRO A 286 8.10 4.65 -20.37
CA PRO A 286 8.71 4.97 -19.10
C PRO A 286 7.65 5.47 -18.11
N LEU A 287 7.69 5.00 -16.87
CA LEU A 287 6.92 5.61 -15.78
C LEU A 287 7.82 6.62 -15.06
N LYS A 288 7.34 7.87 -14.91
CA LYS A 288 8.11 8.96 -14.27
C LYS A 288 8.71 8.49 -12.95
N GLY A 289 10.03 8.61 -12.78
CA GLY A 289 10.73 8.20 -11.56
C GLY A 289 10.81 6.68 -11.34
N LYS A 290 10.59 5.85 -12.37
CA LYS A 290 10.95 4.43 -12.40
C LYS A 290 12.11 4.19 -13.36
N LYS A 291 12.87 3.13 -13.10
CA LYS A 291 13.94 2.68 -13.99
C LYS A 291 13.34 1.76 -15.05
N GLY A 292 13.76 1.96 -16.30
CA GLY A 292 13.38 1.09 -17.42
C GLY A 292 12.02 1.45 -18.04
N LEU A 293 11.64 0.64 -19.01
CA LEU A 293 10.34 0.73 -19.67
C LEU A 293 9.37 -0.26 -19.05
N HIS A 294 8.13 0.15 -18.90
CA HIS A 294 7.06 -0.66 -18.32
C HIS A 294 6.04 -1.01 -19.39
N ARG A 295 5.60 -2.27 -19.37
CA ARG A 295 4.56 -2.72 -20.27
C ARG A 295 3.20 -2.47 -19.66
N LEU A 296 2.40 -1.67 -20.35
CA LEU A 296 1.04 -1.29 -19.97
C LEU A 296 0.07 -1.78 -21.04
N TYR A 297 -1.17 -1.98 -20.66
CA TYR A 297 -2.18 -2.53 -21.55
C TYR A 297 -3.48 -1.75 -21.44
N GLU A 298 -4.03 -1.35 -22.58
CA GLU A 298 -5.40 -0.87 -22.65
C GLU A 298 -6.33 -2.08 -22.63
N VAL A 299 -7.31 -2.02 -21.74
CA VAL A 299 -8.30 -3.07 -21.56
C VAL A 299 -9.50 -2.79 -22.47
N ASN A 300 -10.07 -3.83 -23.08
CA ASN A 300 -11.35 -3.69 -23.80
C ASN A 300 -12.45 -3.26 -22.82
N LEU A 301 -13.31 -2.32 -23.21
CA LEU A 301 -14.34 -1.80 -22.30
C LEU A 301 -15.57 -2.72 -22.21
N GLU A 302 -15.74 -3.63 -23.17
CA GLU A 302 -16.78 -4.65 -23.18
C GLU A 302 -16.29 -5.92 -22.46
N GLU A 303 -17.18 -6.59 -21.72
CA GLU A 303 -16.90 -7.92 -21.17
C GLU A 303 -16.66 -8.92 -22.30
N PRO A 304 -15.63 -9.79 -22.18
CA PRO A 304 -15.50 -10.89 -23.12
C PRO A 304 -16.78 -11.73 -23.05
N ALA A 305 -17.45 -11.89 -24.19
CA ALA A 305 -18.64 -12.71 -24.29
C ALA A 305 -18.31 -14.15 -23.89
N GLY A 306 -18.61 -14.56 -22.65
CA GLY A 306 -18.21 -15.89 -22.19
C GLY A 306 -18.42 -16.28 -20.72
N PHE A 307 -18.78 -15.37 -19.82
CA PHE A 307 -19.15 -15.75 -18.45
C PHE A 307 -20.55 -15.23 -18.13
N GLY A 308 -21.54 -15.99 -18.60
CA GLY A 308 -22.94 -15.76 -18.31
C GLY A 308 -23.23 -15.85 -16.82
N SER A 309 -23.99 -14.86 -16.35
CA SER A 309 -24.75 -14.86 -15.11
C SER A 309 -25.33 -16.25 -14.79
N SER A 310 -24.94 -16.82 -13.65
CA SER A 310 -25.77 -17.83 -12.98
C SER A 310 -26.94 -17.10 -12.30
N SER A 311 -27.89 -16.62 -13.10
CA SER A 311 -29.24 -16.35 -12.65
C SER A 311 -30.06 -17.61 -12.90
N ASP A 312 -30.13 -18.50 -11.92
CA ASP A 312 -31.26 -19.42 -11.74
C ASP A 312 -31.14 -20.11 -10.38
N LEU A 313 -31.74 -19.48 -9.36
CA LEU A 313 -32.36 -20.20 -8.26
C LEU A 313 -33.73 -19.56 -8.03
N SER A 314 -34.67 -20.00 -8.87
CA SER A 314 -36.06 -20.11 -8.49
C SER A 314 -36.21 -21.34 -7.59
N HIS A 315 -36.48 -21.12 -6.30
CA HIS A 315 -37.46 -21.83 -5.48
C HIS A 315 -37.50 -21.26 -4.06
#